data_AF-A0A3D0M328-F1
#
_entry.id   AF-A0A3D0M328-F1
#
_cell.length_a   1.000
_cell.length_b   1.000
_cell.length_c   1.000
_cell.angle_alpha   90.00
_cell.angle_beta   90.00
_cell.angle_gamma   90.00
#
_symmetry.space_group_name_H-M   'P 1'
#
loop_
_entity.id
_entity.type
_entity.pdbx_description
1 polymer ?
#
loop_
_entity_poly.entity_id
_entity_poly.type
_entity_poly.pdbx_seq_one_letter_code
_entity_poly.pdbx_strand_id
1 'polypeptide(L)'
;MDSKMTFGSFLIKKRMEQELSARQIANALGISAVYVCDIEKDRRPAPADMLKNLPRILQLSETETNLMHDLAAKSRNSVSADLPEYIMEKDIVRAALRTAKKHNVTDKQWEDFIKRITKDSK
;
A
#
# COMPACT_ATOMS: atom_id res chain seq x y z
N MET A 1 -18.99 4.51 -14.54
CA MET A 1 -18.03 5.33 -13.77
C MET A 1 -17.01 4.39 -13.17
N ASP A 2 -15.82 4.30 -13.74
CA ASP A 2 -14.71 3.55 -13.13
C ASP A 2 -14.35 4.22 -11.81
N SER A 3 -14.94 3.75 -10.71
CA SER A 3 -14.52 4.17 -9.38
C SER A 3 -13.12 3.60 -9.18
N LYS A 4 -12.09 4.43 -9.43
CA LYS A 4 -10.73 4.15 -8.98
C LYS A 4 -10.80 3.84 -7.49
N MET A 5 -10.53 2.59 -7.13
CA MET A 5 -10.48 2.13 -5.74
C MET A 5 -9.58 3.06 -4.94
N THR A 6 -10.11 3.65 -3.88
CA THR A 6 -9.38 4.46 -2.90
C THR A 6 -8.96 3.58 -1.73
N PHE A 7 -8.01 4.07 -0.91
CA PHE A 7 -7.65 3.39 0.32
C PHE A 7 -8.85 3.19 1.25
N GLY A 8 -9.68 4.21 1.44
CA GLY A 8 -10.88 4.13 2.26
C GLY A 8 -11.87 3.07 1.78
N SER A 9 -12.17 3.07 0.47
CA SER A 9 -13.05 2.06 -0.14
C SER A 9 -12.49 0.64 -0.05
N PHE A 10 -11.17 0.46 -0.19
CA PHE A 10 -10.48 -0.81 0.02
C PHE A 10 -10.63 -1.31 1.45
N LEU A 11 -10.39 -0.43 2.42
CA LEU A 11 -10.49 -0.74 3.84
C LEU A 11 -11.91 -1.19 4.21
N ILE A 12 -12.94 -0.47 3.75
CA ILE A 12 -14.35 -0.85 3.96
C ILE A 12 -14.60 -2.25 3.39
N LYS A 13 -14.21 -2.50 2.14
CA LYS A 13 -14.44 -3.77 1.47
C LYS A 13 -13.79 -4.93 2.25
N LYS A 14 -12.51 -4.80 2.59
CA LYS A 14 -11.77 -5.84 3.32
C LYS A 14 -12.30 -6.05 4.74
N ARG A 15 -12.67 -4.98 5.41
CA ARG A 15 -13.31 -5.06 6.72
C ARG A 15 -14.63 -5.84 6.66
N MET A 16 -15.46 -5.58 5.66
CA MET A 16 -16.75 -6.28 5.48
C MET A 16 -16.57 -7.75 5.08
N GLU A 17 -15.57 -8.07 4.26
CA GLU A 17 -15.21 -9.46 3.92
C GLU A 17 -14.82 -10.29 5.16
N GLN A 18 -14.26 -9.64 6.19
CA GLN A 18 -13.90 -10.26 7.47
C GLN A 18 -15.01 -10.13 8.54
N GLU A 19 -16.20 -9.64 8.16
CA GLU A 19 -17.33 -9.39 9.07
C GLU A 19 -16.98 -8.48 10.27
N LEU A 20 -15.99 -7.62 10.11
CA LEU A 20 -15.53 -6.71 11.16
C LEU A 20 -16.31 -5.38 11.12
N SER A 21 -16.64 -4.86 12.29
CA SER A 21 -17.11 -3.48 12.45
C SER A 21 -15.95 -2.50 12.51
N ALA A 22 -16.18 -1.23 12.15
CA ALA A 22 -15.18 -0.17 12.31
C ALA A 22 -14.69 -0.05 13.77
N ARG A 23 -15.55 -0.38 14.74
CA ARG A 23 -15.22 -0.39 16.17
C ARG A 23 -14.28 -1.53 16.55
N GLN A 24 -14.42 -2.71 15.94
CA GLN A 24 -13.48 -3.82 16.16
C GLN A 24 -12.09 -3.49 15.59
N ILE A 25 -12.02 -2.91 14.39
CA ILE A 25 -10.76 -2.41 13.81
C ILE A 25 -10.13 -1.34 14.72
N ALA A 26 -10.95 -0.39 15.17
CA ALA A 26 -10.49 0.68 16.05
C ALA A 26 -9.90 0.15 17.35
N ASN A 27 -10.57 -0.81 17.99
CA ASN A 27 -10.09 -1.48 19.20
C ASN A 27 -8.78 -2.24 18.95
N ALA A 28 -8.67 -2.98 17.84
CA ALA A 28 -7.47 -3.73 17.48
C ALA A 28 -6.26 -2.82 17.19
N LEU A 29 -6.52 -1.61 16.69
CA LEU A 29 -5.50 -0.60 16.38
C LEU A 29 -5.26 0.38 17.53
N GLY A 30 -6.02 0.32 18.63
CA GLY A 30 -5.93 1.27 19.75
C GLY A 30 -6.31 2.71 19.39
N ILE A 31 -7.17 2.91 18.38
CA ILE A 31 -7.62 4.24 17.90
C ILE A 31 -9.13 4.42 18.06
N SER A 32 -9.65 5.62 17.81
CA SER A 32 -11.10 5.85 17.86
C SER A 32 -11.82 5.32 16.62
N ALA A 33 -13.05 4.81 16.80
CA ALA A 33 -13.89 4.38 15.68
C ALA A 33 -14.22 5.53 14.71
N VAL A 34 -14.29 6.76 15.22
CA VAL A 34 -14.45 7.97 14.39
C VAL A 34 -13.26 8.14 13.46
N TYR A 35 -12.05 7.93 13.96
CA TYR A 35 -10.84 8.03 13.16
C TYR A 35 -10.77 6.96 12.06
N VAL A 36 -11.19 5.73 12.36
CA VAL A 36 -11.33 4.67 11.34
C VAL A 36 -12.35 5.09 10.27
N CYS A 37 -13.52 5.59 10.66
CA CYS A 37 -14.53 6.08 9.73
C CYS A 37 -14.03 7.25 8.85
N ASP A 38 -13.23 8.16 9.41
CA ASP A 38 -12.63 9.26 8.65
C ASP A 38 -11.65 8.74 7.59
N ILE A 39 -10.88 7.70 7.92
CA ILE A 39 -9.97 7.03 6.98
C ILE A 39 -10.76 6.28 5.90
N GLU A 40 -11.79 5.54 6.29
CA GLU A 40 -12.70 4.81 5.38
C GLU A 40 -13.40 5.74 4.38
N LYS A 41 -13.65 6.99 4.77
CA LYS A 41 -14.23 8.04 3.92
C LYS A 41 -13.20 8.89 3.18
N ASP A 42 -11.93 8.48 3.19
CA ASP A 42 -10.78 9.19 2.61
C ASP A 42 -10.64 10.65 3.11
N ARG A 43 -11.21 10.99 4.28
CA ARG A 43 -11.10 12.33 4.90
C ARG A 43 -9.74 12.52 5.57
N ARG A 44 -9.09 11.42 5.95
CA ARG A 44 -7.77 11.41 6.56
C ARG A 44 -6.93 10.27 5.99
N PRO A 45 -5.62 10.48 5.76
CA PRO A 45 -4.72 9.41 5.37
C PRO A 45 -4.50 8.44 6.54
N ALA A 46 -4.34 7.15 6.23
CA ALA A 46 -4.03 6.14 7.24
C ALA A 46 -2.61 6.32 7.81
N PRO A 47 -2.40 6.34 9.14
CA PRO A 47 -1.07 6.46 9.72
C PRO A 47 -0.22 5.22 9.43
N ALA A 48 1.11 5.37 9.46
CA ALA A 48 2.03 4.27 9.16
C ALA A 48 1.84 3.06 10.10
N ASP A 49 1.59 3.30 11.38
CA ASP A 49 1.38 2.23 12.38
C ASP A 49 0.09 1.43 12.11
N MET A 50 -0.93 2.07 11.55
CA MET A 50 -2.14 1.37 11.11
C MET A 50 -1.84 0.44 9.93
N LEU A 51 -1.06 0.89 8.95
CA LEU A 51 -0.68 0.09 7.79
C LEU A 51 0.18 -1.13 8.14
N LYS A 52 0.97 -1.06 9.20
CA LYS A 52 1.75 -2.21 9.70
C LYS A 52 0.86 -3.32 10.26
N ASN A 53 -0.24 -2.96 10.91
CA ASN A 53 -1.09 -3.91 11.64
C ASN A 53 -2.31 -4.39 10.83
N LEU A 54 -2.78 -3.57 9.88
CA LEU A 54 -3.94 -3.86 9.04
C LEU A 54 -3.87 -5.21 8.30
N PRO A 55 -2.76 -5.59 7.64
CA PRO A 55 -2.67 -6.87 6.94
C PRO A 55 -2.98 -8.07 7.82
N ARG A 56 -2.49 -8.03 9.07
CA ARG A 56 -2.73 -9.08 10.06
C ARG A 56 -4.19 -9.08 10.54
N ILE A 57 -4.76 -7.91 10.80
CA ILE A 57 -6.15 -7.77 11.31
C ILE A 57 -7.16 -8.21 10.25
N LEU A 58 -6.92 -7.84 8.98
CA LEU A 58 -7.79 -8.12 7.85
C LEU A 58 -7.48 -9.43 7.13
N GLN A 59 -6.47 -10.18 7.60
CA GLN A 59 -5.97 -11.41 6.98
C GLN A 59 -5.69 -11.25 5.49
N LEU A 60 -5.02 -10.14 5.12
CA LEU A 60 -4.71 -9.83 3.74
C LEU A 60 -3.65 -10.79 3.19
N SER A 61 -3.80 -11.19 1.94
CA SER A 61 -2.73 -11.84 1.20
C SER A 61 -1.58 -10.85 0.93
N GLU A 62 -0.43 -11.35 0.46
CA GLU A 62 0.70 -10.50 0.06
C GLU A 62 0.30 -9.53 -1.06
N THR A 63 -0.45 -10.00 -2.06
CA THR A 63 -0.93 -9.15 -3.17
C THR A 63 -1.87 -8.06 -2.69
N GLU A 64 -2.75 -8.38 -1.73
CA GLU A 64 -3.68 -7.42 -1.14
C GLU A 64 -2.98 -6.43 -0.21
N THR A 65 -1.94 -6.89 0.48
CA THR A 65 -1.08 -6.05 1.32
C THR A 65 -0.35 -5.03 0.46
N ASN A 66 0.26 -5.45 -0.65
CA ASN A 66 0.91 -4.55 -1.60
C ASN A 66 -0.09 -3.53 -2.19
N LEU A 67 -1.28 -3.98 -2.58
CA LEU A 67 -2.34 -3.10 -3.07
C LEU A 67 -2.77 -2.08 -2.01
N MET A 68 -2.96 -2.50 -0.75
CA MET A 68 -3.27 -1.61 0.37
C MET A 68 -2.21 -0.52 0.53
N HIS A 69 -0.94 -0.93 0.46
CA HIS A 69 0.24 -0.10 0.56
C HIS A 69 0.29 0.95 -0.55
N ASP A 70 0.09 0.54 -1.81
CA ASP A 70 0.00 1.43 -2.98
C ASP A 70 -1.15 2.44 -2.88
N LEU A 71 -2.33 1.99 -2.44
CA LEU A 71 -3.49 2.85 -2.26
C LEU A 71 -3.25 3.91 -1.17
N ALA A 72 -2.61 3.53 -0.06
CA ALA A 72 -2.26 4.46 1.01
C ALA A 72 -1.17 5.45 0.58
N ALA A 73 -0.21 5.01 -0.24
CA ALA A 73 0.84 5.84 -0.83
C ALA A 73 0.23 6.92 -1.74
N LYS A 74 -0.67 6.49 -2.63
CA LYS A 74 -1.38 7.36 -3.56
C LYS A 74 -2.24 8.41 -2.85
N SER A 75 -2.90 8.04 -1.76
CA SER A 75 -3.66 8.98 -0.91
C SER A 75 -2.79 10.10 -0.34
N ARG A 76 -1.50 9.84 -0.08
CA ARG A 76 -0.53 10.80 0.46
C ARG A 76 0.39 11.41 -0.59
N ASN A 77 0.23 11.06 -1.87
CA ASN A 77 1.19 11.38 -2.93
C ASN A 77 2.64 11.03 -2.52
N SER A 78 2.80 9.91 -1.80
CA SER A 78 4.07 9.45 -1.25
C SER A 78 4.47 8.11 -1.85
N VAL A 79 5.71 7.69 -1.63
CA VAL A 79 6.13 6.30 -1.87
C VAL A 79 5.41 5.40 -0.85
N SER A 80 5.12 4.16 -1.24
CA SER A 80 4.47 3.19 -0.37
C SER A 80 5.27 2.93 0.89
N ALA A 81 4.62 2.80 2.05
CA ALA A 81 5.27 2.85 3.36
C ALA A 81 6.29 1.71 3.63
N ASP A 82 6.20 0.62 2.87
CA ASP A 82 7.06 -0.56 2.91
C ASP A 82 8.35 -0.42 2.09
N LEU A 83 8.35 0.42 1.05
CA LEU A 83 9.48 0.58 0.13
C LEU A 83 10.63 1.48 0.64
N PRO A 84 10.41 2.55 1.44
CA PRO A 84 11.45 3.46 1.89
C PRO A 84 12.59 2.76 2.60
N GLU A 85 12.30 1.80 3.47
CA GLU A 85 13.34 1.07 4.20
C GLU A 85 14.23 0.28 3.25
N TYR A 86 13.63 -0.49 2.34
CA TYR A 86 14.36 -1.23 1.30
C TYR A 86 15.17 -0.34 0.35
N ILE A 87 14.61 0.80 -0.05
CA ILE A 87 15.29 1.80 -0.90
C ILE A 87 16.44 2.48 -0.13
N MET A 88 16.27 2.75 1.16
CA MET A 88 17.31 3.34 2.01
C MET A 88 18.43 2.36 2.34
N GLU A 89 18.14 1.07 2.46
CA GLU A 89 19.15 0.05 2.76
C GLU A 89 20.06 -0.25 1.57
N LYS A 90 19.52 -0.20 0.34
CA LYS A 90 20.26 -0.61 -0.87
C LYS A 90 20.64 0.58 -1.77
N ASP A 91 21.88 1.01 -1.67
CA ASP A 91 22.48 2.06 -2.52
C ASP A 91 22.25 1.82 -4.01
N ILE A 92 22.37 0.57 -4.44
CA ILE A 92 22.17 0.16 -5.84
C ILE A 92 20.74 0.40 -6.32
N VAL A 93 19.72 0.23 -5.45
CA VAL A 93 18.32 0.47 -5.80
C VAL A 93 18.09 1.97 -6.00
N ARG A 94 18.67 2.83 -5.16
CA ARG A 94 18.64 4.29 -5.36
C ARG A 94 19.33 4.71 -6.65
N ALA A 95 20.50 4.13 -6.93
CA ALA A 95 21.24 4.41 -8.16
C ALA A 95 20.44 3.96 -9.39
N ALA A 96 19.80 2.79 -9.35
CA ALA A 96 18.92 2.29 -10.40
C ALA A 96 17.72 3.22 -10.63
N LEU A 97 17.01 3.63 -9.57
CA LEU A 97 15.88 4.56 -9.64
C LEU A 97 16.29 5.94 -10.20
N ARG A 98 17.44 6.47 -9.79
CA ARG A 98 17.99 7.75 -10.32
C ARG A 98 18.36 7.63 -11.80
N THR A 99 18.95 6.51 -12.19
CA THR A 99 19.33 6.23 -13.58
C THR A 99 18.08 6.08 -14.44
N ALA A 100 17.09 5.31 -13.97
CA ALA A 100 15.83 5.14 -14.67
C ALA A 100 15.10 6.47 -14.89
N LYS A 101 15.10 7.34 -13.87
CA LYS A 101 14.57 8.71 -13.98
C LYS A 101 15.36 9.56 -14.99
N LYS A 102 16.70 9.49 -14.97
CA LYS A 102 17.56 10.23 -15.91
C LYS A 102 17.34 9.81 -17.36
N HIS A 103 17.08 8.52 -17.60
CA HIS A 103 16.91 7.96 -18.94
C HIS A 103 15.44 7.87 -19.39
N ASN A 104 14.49 8.44 -18.64
CA ASN A 104 13.05 8.36 -18.92
C ASN A 104 12.59 6.94 -19.29
N VAL A 105 12.98 5.97 -18.46
CA VAL A 105 12.63 4.56 -18.66
C VAL A 105 11.11 4.43 -18.72
N THR A 106 10.63 3.83 -19.80
CA THR A 106 9.19 3.65 -20.06
C THR A 106 8.61 2.48 -19.28
N ASP A 107 7.29 2.47 -19.08
CA ASP A 107 6.58 1.37 -18.40
C ASP A 107 6.91 -0.01 -19.02
N LYS A 108 7.07 -0.08 -20.35
CA LYS A 108 7.47 -1.32 -21.05
C LYS A 108 8.84 -1.83 -20.62
N GLN A 109 9.81 -0.93 -20.45
CA GLN A 109 11.15 -1.30 -20.00
C GLN A 109 11.15 -1.75 -18.53
N TRP A 110 10.29 -1.15 -17.70
CA TRP A 110 10.06 -1.61 -16.33
C TRP A 110 9.40 -2.98 -16.29
N GLU A 111 8.40 -3.24 -17.12
CA GLU A 111 7.79 -4.56 -17.25
C GLU A 111 8.81 -5.61 -17.67
N ASP A 112 9.66 -5.31 -18.64
CA ASP A 112 10.72 -6.24 -19.08
C ASP A 112 11.75 -6.48 -17.98
N PHE A 113 12.08 -5.47 -17.18
CA PHE A 113 12.94 -5.61 -16.01
C PHE A 113 12.31 -6.52 -14.94
N ILE A 114 11.03 -6.29 -14.61
CA ILE A 114 10.28 -7.13 -13.66
C ILE A 114 10.18 -8.58 -14.17
N LYS A 115 9.92 -8.77 -15.47
CA LYS A 115 9.89 -10.09 -16.12
C LYS A 115 11.24 -10.80 -16.03
N ARG A 116 12.37 -10.09 -16.18
CA ARG A 116 13.71 -10.69 -16.02
C ARG A 116 13.91 -11.21 -14.59
N ILE A 117 13.62 -10.38 -13.58
CA ILE A 117 13.76 -10.77 -12.16
C ILE A 117 12.87 -11.98 -11.83
N THR A 118 11.62 -11.98 -12.26
CA THR A 118 10.67 -13.07 -11.98
C THR A 118 10.95 -14.35 -12.76
N LYS A 119 11.60 -14.25 -13.94
CA LYS A 119 12.00 -15.41 -14.75
C LYS A 119 13.26 -16.09 -14.22
N ASP A 120 14.18 -15.34 -13.65
CA ASP A 120 15.42 -15.86 -13.06
C ASP A 120 15.20 -16.47 -11.66
N SER A 121 14.02 -16.31 -11.08
CA SER A 121 13.64 -16.88 -9.78
C SER A 121 13.03 -18.30 -9.87
N LYS A 122 13.23 -19.00 -11.00
CA LYS A 122 12.79 -20.39 -11.24
C LYS A 122 13.94 -21.38 -11.15
#